data_AF-A0A2E3D3L4-F1
#
_entry.id   AF-A0A2E3D3L4-F1
#
_cell.length_a   1.000
_cell.length_b   1.000
_cell.length_c   1.000
_cell.angle_alpha   90.00
_cell.angle_beta   90.00
_cell.angle_gamma   90.00
#
_symmetry.space_group_name_H-M   'P 1'
#
loop_
_entity.id
_entity.type
_entity.pdbx_description
1 polymer ?
#
loop_
_entity_poly.entity_id
_entity_poly.type
_entity_poly.pdbx_seq_one_letter_code
_entity_poly.pdbx_strand_id
1 'polypeptide(L)'
;MELTEKLIGDCSPYIGNLVYDIDVRLLFIELMDDPEKQNLVKRIVFPGIVSFNESNLLNEPEDDSIDDVVAIQRLDTNRIIITTYKKEILLNLSEEPFVEEMD
;
A
#
# COMPACT_ATOMS: atom_id res chain seq x y z
N MET A 1 -10.56 1.78 -15.20
CA MET A 1 -10.36 1.25 -13.84
C MET A 1 -9.17 1.93 -13.25
N GLU A 2 -9.37 2.56 -12.10
CA GLU A 2 -8.26 3.13 -11.35
C GLU A 2 -7.36 2.01 -10.82
N LEU A 3 -6.05 2.26 -10.68
CA LEU A 3 -5.10 1.25 -10.21
C LEU A 3 -5.47 0.75 -8.80
N THR A 4 -6.03 1.63 -7.96
CA THR A 4 -6.65 1.29 -6.67
C THR A 4 -7.66 0.15 -6.80
N GLU A 5 -8.69 0.29 -7.65
CA GLU A 5 -9.73 -0.73 -7.83
C GLU A 5 -9.14 -2.05 -8.32
N LYS A 6 -8.12 -1.99 -9.18
CA LYS A 6 -7.46 -3.18 -9.72
C LYS A 6 -6.70 -3.96 -8.63
N LEU A 7 -6.02 -3.27 -7.72
CA LEU A 7 -5.16 -3.89 -6.72
C LEU A 7 -5.91 -4.27 -5.44
N ILE A 8 -6.82 -3.42 -4.97
CA ILE A 8 -7.65 -3.69 -3.79
C ILE A 8 -8.77 -4.69 -4.15
N GLY A 9 -9.44 -4.49 -5.29
CA GLY A 9 -10.62 -5.25 -5.67
C GLY A 9 -11.76 -5.05 -4.67
N ASP A 10 -12.40 -6.14 -4.26
CA ASP A 10 -13.50 -6.15 -3.28
C ASP A 10 -13.02 -6.25 -1.82
N CYS A 11 -11.71 -6.13 -1.57
CA CYS A 11 -11.13 -6.18 -0.23
C CYS A 11 -11.39 -4.88 0.53
N SER A 12 -11.48 -4.96 1.85
CA SER A 12 -11.47 -3.76 2.69
C SER A 12 -10.14 -3.01 2.55
N PRO A 13 -10.13 -1.66 2.56
CA PRO A 13 -8.92 -0.86 2.38
C PRO A 13 -8.06 -0.76 3.64
N TYR A 14 -8.51 -1.29 4.78
CA TYR A 14 -7.78 -1.21 6.05
C TYR A 14 -6.46 -1.97 5.99
N ILE A 15 -5.40 -1.30 6.42
CA ILE A 15 -4.03 -1.79 6.37
C ILE A 15 -3.75 -2.54 7.67
N GLY A 16 -3.38 -3.81 7.52
CA GLY A 16 -2.79 -4.58 8.61
C GLY A 16 -1.28 -4.40 8.71
N ASN A 17 -0.59 -4.41 7.59
CA ASN A 17 0.84 -4.16 7.54
C ASN A 17 1.20 -3.31 6.31
N LEU A 18 2.10 -2.35 6.50
CA LEU A 18 2.78 -1.64 5.41
C LEU A 18 4.27 -1.71 5.68
N VAL A 19 4.99 -2.46 4.84
CA VAL A 19 6.40 -2.77 5.06
C VAL A 19 7.18 -2.49 3.80
N TYR A 20 8.23 -1.68 3.94
CA TYR A 20 9.26 -1.53 2.93
C TYR A 20 10.51 -2.32 3.37
N ASP A 21 10.87 -3.33 2.58
CA ASP A 21 12.09 -4.10 2.76
C ASP A 21 13.17 -3.60 1.79
N ILE A 22 14.21 -3.00 2.35
CA ILE A 22 15.31 -2.41 1.58
C ILE A 22 16.26 -3.45 0.99
N ASP A 23 16.38 -4.63 1.60
CA ASP A 23 17.32 -5.66 1.18
C ASP A 23 16.84 -6.32 -0.12
N VAL A 24 15.53 -6.55 -0.23
CA VAL A 24 14.90 -7.08 -1.45
C VAL A 24 14.26 -6.00 -2.34
N ARG A 25 14.29 -4.73 -1.91
CA ARG A 25 13.72 -3.56 -2.62
C ARG A 25 12.26 -3.75 -3.00
N LEU A 26 11.45 -4.10 -2.01
CA LEU A 26 10.04 -4.39 -2.17
C LEU A 26 9.23 -3.70 -1.10
N LEU A 27 8.10 -3.13 -1.46
CA LEU A 27 7.09 -2.68 -0.52
C LEU A 27 5.88 -3.59 -0.64
N PHE A 28 5.28 -3.97 0.48
CA PHE A 28 3.99 -4.62 0.47
C PHE A 28 3.01 -3.96 1.44
N ILE A 29 1.73 -4.06 1.07
CA ILE A 29 0.60 -3.64 1.89
C ILE A 29 -0.29 -4.85 2.07
N GLU A 30 -0.46 -5.29 3.31
CA GLU A 30 -1.40 -6.35 3.67
C GLU A 30 -2.70 -5.71 4.14
N LEU A 31 -3.80 -6.12 3.52
CA LEU A 31 -5.14 -5.64 3.79
C LEU A 31 -5.89 -6.64 4.66
N MET A 32 -6.71 -6.09 5.56
CA MET A 32 -7.57 -6.86 6.46
C MET A 32 -8.93 -7.15 5.81
N ASP A 33 -9.65 -8.16 6.30
CA ASP A 33 -11.06 -8.41 5.94
C ASP A 33 -11.98 -7.31 6.48
N ASP A 34 -11.83 -7.00 7.77
CA ASP A 34 -12.59 -5.97 8.47
C ASP A 34 -11.81 -5.48 9.71
N PRO A 35 -12.08 -4.25 10.20
CA PRO A 35 -11.31 -3.67 11.30
C PRO A 35 -11.56 -4.34 12.66
N GLU A 36 -12.62 -5.13 12.81
CA GLU A 36 -12.95 -5.83 14.05
C GLU A 36 -12.27 -7.20 14.13
N LYS A 37 -12.26 -7.97 13.03
CA LYS A 37 -11.63 -9.31 12.96
C LYS A 37 -10.15 -9.25 12.63
N GLN A 38 -9.73 -8.28 11.82
CA GLN A 38 -8.33 -8.00 11.48
C GLN A 38 -7.59 -9.19 10.85
N ASN A 39 -8.28 -10.06 10.10
CA ASN A 39 -7.63 -11.15 9.39
C ASN A 39 -6.95 -10.58 8.15
N LEU A 40 -5.67 -10.89 7.95
CA LEU A 40 -4.96 -10.51 6.72
C LEU A 40 -5.43 -11.41 5.58
N VAL A 41 -6.01 -10.82 4.54
CA VAL A 41 -6.63 -11.58 3.44
C VAL A 41 -5.96 -11.34 2.10
N LYS A 42 -5.25 -10.22 1.95
CA LYS A 42 -4.69 -9.81 0.67
C LYS A 42 -3.40 -9.05 0.87
N ARG A 43 -2.40 -9.30 0.02
CA ARG A 43 -1.16 -8.55 -0.04
C ARG A 43 -0.97 -7.90 -1.40
N ILE A 44 -0.84 -6.59 -1.44
CA ILE A 44 -0.43 -5.84 -2.62
C ILE A 44 1.09 -5.70 -2.57
N VAL A 45 1.77 -6.11 -3.63
CA VAL A 45 3.23 -6.14 -3.71
C VAL A 45 3.74 -5.15 -4.77
N PHE A 46 4.70 -4.32 -4.38
CA PHE A 46 5.40 -3.35 -5.23
C PHE A 46 6.88 -3.72 -5.32
N PRO A 47 7.27 -4.57 -6.29
CA PRO A 47 8.64 -5.07 -6.44
C PRO A 47 9.57 -4.10 -7.18
N GLY A 48 10.87 -4.33 -7.09
CA GLY A 48 11.85 -3.65 -7.92
C GLY A 48 11.95 -2.14 -7.64
N ILE A 49 11.90 -1.73 -6.36
CA ILE A 49 11.96 -0.32 -5.99
C ILE A 49 13.32 0.28 -6.35
N VAL A 50 13.30 1.26 -7.25
CA VAL A 50 14.45 2.08 -7.67
C VAL A 50 14.60 3.29 -6.77
N SER A 51 13.48 3.90 -6.35
CA SER A 51 13.47 4.98 -5.37
C SER A 51 12.21 4.91 -4.51
N PHE A 52 12.40 5.19 -3.22
CA PHE A 52 11.34 5.27 -2.20
C PHE A 52 11.39 6.67 -1.58
N ASN A 53 10.25 7.35 -1.55
CA ASN A 53 10.08 8.59 -0.80
C ASN A 53 8.77 8.52 -0.03
N GLU A 54 8.81 8.83 1.25
CA GLU A 54 7.66 8.83 2.15
C GLU A 54 7.54 10.21 2.81
N SER A 55 6.30 10.69 2.89
CA SER A 55 5.95 11.94 3.57
C SER A 55 4.75 11.70 4.50
N ASN A 56 4.84 12.21 5.72
CA ASN A 56 3.71 12.22 6.64
C ASN A 56 2.69 13.28 6.19
N LEU A 57 1.42 12.90 6.09
CA LEU A 57 0.33 13.82 5.73
C LEU A 57 -0.23 14.55 6.96
N LEU A 58 -0.08 13.94 8.14
CA LEU A 58 -0.51 14.48 9.42
C LEU A 58 0.72 14.74 10.29
N ASN A 59 0.76 15.89 10.95
CA ASN A 59 1.84 16.22 11.89
C ASN A 59 1.84 15.28 13.11
N GLU A 60 0.65 14.81 13.52
CA GLU A 60 0.42 13.93 14.68
C GLU A 60 -0.84 13.07 14.42
N PRO A 61 -0.76 11.99 13.62
CA PRO A 61 -1.89 11.07 13.50
C PRO A 61 -2.15 10.39 14.85
N GLU A 62 -3.42 10.12 15.17
CA GLU A 62 -3.74 9.31 16.34
C GLU A 62 -3.17 7.89 16.15
N ASP A 63 -2.24 7.49 17.02
CA ASP A 63 -1.54 6.21 16.92
C ASP A 63 -2.51 5.01 16.98
N ASP A 64 -3.59 5.15 17.75
CA ASP A 64 -4.63 4.12 17.93
C ASP A 64 -5.57 3.98 16.72
N SER A 65 -5.52 4.90 15.74
CA SER A 65 -6.34 4.80 14.53
C SER A 65 -5.75 3.80 13.55
N ILE A 66 -6.59 2.86 13.09
CA ILE A 66 -6.27 1.95 11.98
C ILE A 66 -6.07 2.78 10.71
N ASP A 67 -5.00 2.50 9.98
CA ASP A 67 -4.68 3.16 8.70
C ASP A 67 -5.42 2.47 7.54
N ASP A 68 -5.64 3.19 6.44
CA ASP A 68 -6.32 2.67 5.26
C ASP A 68 -5.69 3.20 3.97
N VAL A 69 -5.83 2.42 2.90
CA VAL A 69 -5.44 2.86 1.56
C VAL A 69 -6.53 3.79 1.01
N VAL A 70 -6.19 5.07 0.88
CA VAL A 70 -7.07 6.09 0.28
C VAL A 70 -6.99 6.02 -1.25
N ALA A 71 -5.78 5.90 -1.79
CA ALA A 71 -5.59 5.81 -3.24
C ALA A 71 -4.25 5.16 -3.62
N ILE A 72 -4.24 4.47 -4.76
CA ILE A 72 -3.02 4.04 -5.46
C ILE A 72 -3.11 4.55 -6.89
N GLN A 73 -2.26 5.52 -7.23
CA GLN A 73 -2.30 6.17 -8.54
C GLN A 73 -0.99 5.96 -9.28
N ARG A 74 -1.10 5.72 -10.59
CA ARG A 74 0.05 5.68 -11.49
C ARG A 74 0.27 7.06 -12.07
N LEU A 75 1.47 7.60 -11.88
CA LEU A 75 1.87 8.91 -12.40
C LEU A 75 2.44 8.79 -13.82
N ASP A 76 3.20 7.73 -14.09
CA ASP A 76 3.71 7.35 -15.42
C ASP A 76 4.09 5.86 -15.45
N THR A 77 4.84 5.41 -16.45
CA THR A 77 5.24 4.01 -16.62
C THR A 77 5.79 3.38 -15.35
N ASN A 78 6.64 4.10 -14.61
CA ASN A 78 7.40 3.51 -13.50
C ASN A 78 7.03 4.11 -12.14
N ARG A 79 6.39 5.29 -12.11
CA ARG A 79 6.08 5.98 -10.87
C ARG A 79 4.67 5.72 -10.38
N ILE A 80 4.57 5.33 -9.12
CA ILE A 80 3.31 5.10 -8.40
C ILE A 80 3.32 5.95 -7.14
N ILE A 81 2.17 6.55 -6.84
CA ILE A 81 1.93 7.21 -5.57
C ILE A 81 0.87 6.42 -4.80
N ILE A 82 1.17 6.14 -3.54
CA ILE A 82 0.27 5.47 -2.60
C ILE A 82 -0.10 6.50 -1.55
N THR A 83 -1.38 6.79 -1.42
CA THR A 83 -1.92 7.67 -0.39
C THR A 83 -2.66 6.80 0.61
N THR A 84 -2.22 6.88 1.86
CA THR A 84 -2.88 6.29 3.02
C THR A 84 -3.50 7.40 3.87
N TYR A 85 -4.20 7.07 4.93
CA TYR A 85 -4.70 8.09 5.85
C TYR A 85 -3.57 8.83 6.57
N LYS A 86 -2.47 8.14 6.92
CA LYS A 86 -1.35 8.77 7.66
C LYS A 86 -0.26 9.33 6.75
N LYS A 87 -0.02 8.73 5.59
CA LYS A 87 1.20 8.92 4.78
C LYS A 87 0.94 8.97 3.28
N GLU A 88 1.85 9.61 2.57
CA GLU A 88 1.99 9.51 1.13
C GLU A 88 3.34 8.91 0.77
N ILE A 89 3.35 7.92 -0.12
CA ILE A 89 4.54 7.18 -0.54
C ILE A 89 4.66 7.26 -2.05
N LEU A 90 5.74 7.87 -2.52
CA LEU A 90 6.12 7.91 -3.93
C LEU A 90 7.16 6.84 -4.23
N LEU A 91 6.81 5.93 -5.12
CA LEU A 91 7.64 4.83 -5.59
C LEU A 91 8.05 5.05 -7.05
N ASN A 92 9.27 4.65 -7.38
CA ASN A 92 9.71 4.40 -8.75
C ASN A 92 10.09 2.92 -8.86
N LEU A 93 9.42 2.18 -9.74
CA LEU A 93 9.53 0.73 -9.84
C LEU A 93 10.18 0.31 -11.17
N SER A 94 10.96 -0.77 -11.14
CA SER A 94 11.41 -1.46 -12.37
C SER A 94 10.46 -2.56 -12.83
N GLU A 95 9.49 -2.92 -11.98
CA GLU A 95 8.57 -4.05 -12.18
C GLU A 95 7.12 -3.64 -11.86
N GLU A 96 6.15 -4.38 -12.40
CA GLU A 96 4.73 -4.10 -12.19
C GLU A 96 4.25 -4.62 -10.83
N PRO A 97 3.41 -3.85 -10.11
CA PRO A 97 2.79 -4.34 -8.88
C PRO A 97 1.79 -5.46 -9.16
N PHE A 98 1.66 -6.36 -8.20
CA PHE A 98 0.76 -7.50 -8.25
C PHE A 98 0.12 -7.78 -6.90
N VAL A 99 -0.81 -8.73 -6.87
CA VAL A 99 -1.60 -9.09 -5.68
C VAL A 99 -1.38 -10.57 -5.37
N GLU A 100 -1.21 -10.87 -4.09
CA GLU A 100 -1.20 -12.22 -3.52
C GLU A 100 -2.43 -12.35 -2.60
N GLU A 101 -3.20 -13.43 -2.77
CA GLU A 101 -4.26 -13.79 -1.80
C GLU A 101 -3.60 -14.53 -0.63
N MET A 102 -4.08 -14.27 0.59
CA MET A 102 -3.53 -14.84 1.83
C MET A 102 -4.48 -15.92 2.37
N ASP A 103 -3.91 -17.03 2.87
CA ASP A 103 -4.63 -18.17 3.45
C ASP A 103 -5.00 -17.96 4.93
#